data_AF-A0AAQ1CBW0-F1
#
_entry.id   AF-A0AAQ1CBW0-F1
#
_cell.length_a   1.000
_cell.length_b   1.000
_cell.length_c   1.000
_cell.angle_alpha   90.00
_cell.angle_beta   90.00
_cell.angle_gamma   90.00
#
_symmetry.space_group_name_H-M   'P 1'
#
loop_
_entity.id
_entity.type
_entity.pdbx_description
1 polymer ?
#
loop_
_entity_poly.entity_id
_entity_poly.type
_entity_poly.pdbx_seq_one_letter_code
_entity_poly.pdbx_strand_id
1 'polypeptide(L)'
;MVTKDEEKELPIPFEWRQTLYTVVERLVKNNHHSIGKIPLVSKLPEATSIQINSYIEDYGEKLISLPEFAWDSSVYVWHKARDCKCLSSSKLYKKL
;
A
#
# COMPACT_ATOMS: atom_id res chain seq x y z
N MET A 1 1.16 5.12 21.29
CA MET A 1 2.30 6.01 20.97
C MET A 1 3.19 5.24 20.02
N VAL A 2 3.30 5.71 18.78
CA VAL A 2 4.10 5.07 17.75
C VAL A 2 5.58 5.36 17.99
N THR A 3 6.42 4.33 17.96
CA THR A 3 7.87 4.47 18.11
C THR A 3 8.53 4.43 16.73
N LYS A 4 9.41 5.39 16.47
CA LYS A 4 10.27 5.32 15.29
C LYS A 4 11.50 4.49 15.62
N ASP A 5 11.56 3.27 15.10
CA ASP A 5 12.72 2.38 15.17
C ASP A 5 13.05 1.92 13.73
N GLU A 6 14.27 2.25 13.28
CA GLU A 6 14.72 1.99 11.90
C GLU A 6 15.47 0.65 11.77
N GLU A 7 15.66 -0.07 12.88
CA GLU A 7 16.39 -1.34 12.95
C GLU A 7 15.46 -2.51 13.27
N LYS A 8 14.22 -2.24 13.69
CA LYS A 8 13.27 -3.25 14.10
C LYS A 8 11.96 -3.16 13.32
N GLU A 9 11.40 -4.33 13.08
CA GLU A 9 10.01 -4.48 12.70
C GLU A 9 9.17 -4.45 13.99
N LEU A 10 8.14 -3.62 14.02
CA LEU A 10 7.28 -3.43 15.19
C LEU A 10 5.82 -3.73 14.82
N PRO A 11 4.99 -4.20 15.76
CA PRO A 11 3.60 -4.53 15.47
C PRO A 11 2.82 -3.28 15.03
N ILE A 12 1.90 -3.42 14.06
CA ILE A 12 1.11 -2.29 13.55
C ILE A 12 0.34 -1.61 14.70
N PRO A 13 0.51 -0.29 14.91
CA PRO A 13 -0.18 0.45 15.96
C PRO A 13 -1.70 0.37 15.81
N PHE A 14 -2.40 0.20 16.93
CA PHE A 14 -3.86 0.09 16.93
C PHE A 14 -4.53 1.32 16.29
N GLU A 15 -3.97 2.51 16.52
CA GLU A 15 -4.44 3.76 15.91
C GLU A 15 -4.41 3.79 14.37
N TRP A 16 -3.64 2.92 13.71
CA TRP A 16 -3.55 2.87 12.24
C TRP A 16 -4.44 1.81 11.62
N ARG A 17 -4.79 0.76 12.38
CA ARG A 17 -5.48 -0.43 11.86
C ARG A 17 -6.78 -0.07 11.15
N GLN A 18 -7.59 0.82 11.74
CA GLN A 18 -8.86 1.23 11.14
C GLN A 18 -8.67 1.96 9.80
N THR A 19 -7.66 2.82 9.69
CA THR A 19 -7.35 3.55 8.45
C THR A 19 -6.89 2.58 7.38
N LEU A 20 -5.95 1.69 7.70
CA LEU A 20 -5.45 0.66 6.78
C LEU A 20 -6.56 -0.29 6.31
N TYR A 21 -7.39 -0.76 7.23
CA TYR A 21 -8.57 -1.57 6.92
C TYR A 21 -9.49 -0.85 5.92
N THR A 22 -9.78 0.43 6.17
CA THR A 22 -10.64 1.23 5.29
C THR A 22 -10.04 1.42 3.89
N VAL A 23 -8.71 1.56 3.78
CA VAL A 23 -8.02 1.59 2.48
C VAL A 23 -8.21 0.26 1.75
N VAL A 24 -7.93 -0.87 2.40
CA VAL A 24 -8.06 -2.21 1.81
C VAL A 24 -9.51 -2.46 1.36
N GLU A 25 -10.50 -2.12 2.18
CA GLU A 25 -11.91 -2.25 1.83
C GLU A 25 -12.30 -1.47 0.57
N ARG A 26 -11.71 -0.30 0.35
CA ARG A 26 -11.96 0.49 -0.87
C ARG A 26 -11.28 -0.11 -2.09
N LEU A 27 -10.10 -0.72 -1.92
CA LEU A 27 -9.42 -1.46 -2.98
C LEU A 27 -10.21 -2.72 -3.38
N VAL A 28 -10.65 -3.51 -2.40
CA VAL A 28 -11.47 -4.72 -2.62
C VAL A 28 -12.76 -4.40 -3.39
N LYS A 29 -13.39 -3.26 -3.10
CA LYS A 29 -14.61 -2.79 -3.78
C LYS A 29 -14.33 -2.07 -5.12
N ASN A 30 -13.08 -2.01 -5.56
CA ASN A 30 -12.64 -1.24 -6.74
C ASN A 30 -13.11 0.23 -6.70
N ASN A 31 -13.20 0.81 -5.49
CA ASN A 31 -13.68 2.16 -5.25
C ASN A 31 -12.51 3.11 -4.97
N HIS A 32 -11.56 3.16 -5.90
CA HIS A 32 -10.28 3.85 -5.75
C HIS A 32 -10.43 5.37 -5.56
N HIS A 33 -11.38 5.99 -6.27
CA HIS A 33 -11.65 7.43 -6.13
C HIS A 33 -12.05 7.83 -4.71
N SER A 34 -12.69 6.92 -3.97
CA SER A 34 -13.08 7.21 -2.60
C SER A 34 -11.88 7.27 -1.67
N ILE A 35 -10.74 6.61 -1.94
CA ILE A 35 -9.57 6.54 -1.02
C ILE A 35 -9.10 7.93 -0.57
N GLY A 36 -9.10 8.93 -1.45
CA GLY A 36 -8.72 10.30 -1.09
C GLY A 36 -9.66 11.00 -0.09
N LYS A 37 -10.78 10.36 0.29
CA LYS A 37 -11.70 10.84 1.32
C LYS A 37 -11.39 10.23 2.71
N ILE A 38 -10.42 9.32 2.84
CA ILE A 38 -10.00 8.80 4.15
C ILE A 38 -9.12 9.85 4.83
N PRO A 39 -9.38 10.21 6.11
CA PRO A 39 -8.48 11.07 6.87
C PRO A 39 -7.05 10.56 6.86
N LEU A 40 -6.07 11.46 6.75
CA LEU A 40 -4.63 11.16 6.76
C LEU A 40 -4.12 10.31 5.57
N VAL A 41 -4.96 10.04 4.56
CA VAL A 41 -4.57 9.33 3.34
C VAL A 41 -4.57 10.28 2.16
N SER A 42 -3.46 10.31 1.44
CA SER A 42 -3.33 11.11 0.22
C SER A 42 -4.26 10.60 -0.88
N LYS A 43 -4.73 11.53 -1.73
CA LYS A 43 -5.54 11.17 -2.91
C LYS A 43 -4.74 10.25 -3.83
N LEU A 44 -5.36 9.15 -4.23
CA LEU A 44 -4.80 8.22 -5.20
C LEU A 44 -4.99 8.79 -6.63
N PRO A 45 -3.92 8.95 -7.43
CA PRO A 45 -4.03 9.35 -8.83
C PRO A 45 -4.73 8.29 -9.68
N GLU A 46 -5.42 8.73 -10.73
CA GLU A 46 -6.16 7.81 -11.61
C GLU A 46 -5.25 6.80 -12.31
N ALA A 47 -4.10 7.25 -12.81
CA ALA A 47 -3.12 6.36 -13.44
C ALA A 47 -2.66 5.24 -12.49
N THR A 48 -2.49 5.55 -11.19
CA THR A 48 -2.13 4.56 -10.18
C THR A 48 -3.27 3.58 -9.90
N SER A 49 -4.52 4.06 -9.89
CA SER A 49 -5.72 3.23 -9.76
C SER A 49 -5.80 2.19 -10.89
N ILE A 50 -5.60 2.62 -12.14
CA ILE A 50 -5.57 1.73 -13.32
C ILE A 50 -4.44 0.70 -13.17
N GLN A 51 -3.26 1.14 -12.75
CA GLN A 51 -2.10 0.25 -12.57
C GLN A 51 -2.34 -0.80 -11.49
N ILE A 52 -2.97 -0.44 -10.37
CA ILE A 52 -3.32 -1.41 -9.31
C ILE A 52 -4.26 -2.49 -9.85
N ASN A 53 -5.28 -2.11 -10.62
CA ASN A 53 -6.22 -3.08 -11.19
C ASN A 53 -5.54 -4.04 -12.16
N SER A 54 -4.68 -3.52 -13.04
CA SER A 54 -3.87 -4.35 -13.94
C SER A 54 -3.02 -5.37 -13.16
N TYR A 55 -2.38 -4.95 -12.07
CA TYR A 55 -1.58 -5.87 -11.24
C TYR A 55 -2.40 -6.95 -10.54
N ILE A 56 -3.62 -6.64 -10.10
CA ILE A 56 -4.52 -7.63 -9.51
C ILE A 56 -4.96 -8.64 -10.58
N GLU A 57 -5.32 -8.16 -11.77
CA GLU A 57 -5.70 -9.00 -12.91
C GLU A 57 -4.54 -9.91 -13.35
N ASP A 58 -3.34 -9.37 -13.51
CA ASP A 58 -2.13 -10.11 -13.90
C ASP A 58 -1.74 -11.16 -12.85
N TYR A 59 -1.95 -10.87 -11.56
CA TYR A 59 -1.68 -11.82 -10.48
C TYR A 59 -2.67 -13.00 -10.47
N GLY A 60 -3.87 -12.82 -11.03
CA GLY A 60 -4.86 -13.89 -11.23
C GLY A 60 -5.71 -14.23 -9.99
N GLU A 61 -5.59 -13.46 -8.91
CA GLU A 61 -6.36 -13.64 -7.67
C GLU A 61 -7.25 -12.43 -7.39
N LYS A 62 -8.12 -12.56 -6.38
CA LYS A 62 -8.96 -11.45 -5.90
C LYS A 62 -8.45 -10.92 -4.60
N LEU A 63 -8.53 -9.59 -4.44
CA LEU A 63 -8.36 -8.97 -3.13
C LEU A 63 -9.50 -9.39 -2.21
N ILE A 64 -9.15 -9.67 -0.97
CA ILE A 64 -10.09 -9.93 0.12
C ILE A 64 -9.98 -8.84 1.18
N SER A 65 -11.04 -8.68 1.97
CA SER A 65 -11.01 -7.84 3.17
C SER A 65 -9.90 -8.30 4.10
N LEU A 66 -9.27 -7.35 4.80
CA LEU A 66 -8.20 -7.66 5.74
C LEU A 66 -8.80 -8.34 6.98
N PRO A 67 -8.47 -9.61 7.27
CA PRO A 67 -9.06 -10.33 8.40
C PRO A 67 -8.43 -9.89 9.73
N GLU A 68 -9.18 -9.99 10.83
CA GLU A 68 -8.71 -9.50 12.13
C GLU A 68 -7.42 -10.18 12.61
N PHE A 69 -7.28 -11.48 12.35
CA PHE A 69 -6.08 -12.24 12.73
C PHE A 69 -4.83 -11.79 11.95
N ALA A 70 -4.97 -11.07 10.83
CA ALA A 70 -3.81 -10.60 10.07
C ALA A 70 -2.96 -9.63 10.89
N TRP A 71 -3.57 -8.91 11.85
CA TRP A 71 -2.85 -7.98 12.69
C TRP A 71 -1.85 -8.65 13.64
N ASP A 72 -2.08 -9.92 14.00
CA ASP A 72 -1.24 -10.65 14.96
C ASP A 72 0.17 -10.92 14.40
N SER A 73 0.27 -11.06 13.08
CA SER A 73 1.54 -11.27 12.37
C SER A 73 2.03 -10.04 11.60
N SER A 74 1.24 -8.96 11.54
CA SER A 74 1.59 -7.78 10.73
C SER A 74 2.50 -6.80 11.48
N VAL A 75 3.50 -6.31 10.78
CA VAL A 75 4.50 -5.37 11.31
C VAL A 75 4.60 -4.12 10.42
N TYR A 76 5.05 -3.01 11.01
CA TYR A 76 5.52 -1.84 10.28
C TYR A 76 7.04 -1.73 10.38
N VAL A 77 7.64 -1.20 9.33
CA VAL A 77 9.09 -0.98 9.22
C VAL A 77 9.33 0.45 8.78
N TRP A 78 10.25 1.13 9.45
CA TRP A 78 10.72 2.44 9.00
C TRP A 78 11.86 2.25 8.00
N HIS A 79 11.56 2.43 6.72
CA HIS A 79 12.62 2.52 5.72
C HIS A 79 13.35 3.86 5.87
N LYS A 80 14.64 3.82 6.23
CA LYS A 80 15.55 4.96 6.04
C LYS A 80 15.42 5.41 4.59
N ALA A 81 15.13 6.69 4.38
CA ALA A 81 15.13 7.30 3.05
C ALA A 81 16.57 7.27 2.49
N ARG A 82 16.99 6.12 1.95
CA ARG A 82 18.09 6.04 1.01
C ARG A 82 17.45 6.09 -0.36
N ASP A 83 17.50 7.26 -0.98
CA ASP A 83 17.18 7.52 -2.39
C ASP A 83 16.42 6.38 -3.08
N CYS A 84 15.12 6.27 -2.83
CA CYS A 84 14.24 5.51 -3.69
C CYS A 84 14.16 6.26 -5.03
N LYS A 85 15.20 6.14 -5.86
CA LYS A 85 14.99 6.24 -7.30
C LYS A 85 14.05 5.10 -7.63
N CYS A 86 12.77 5.41 -7.77
CA CYS A 86 11.89 4.55 -8.53
C CYS A 86 12.65 4.24 -9.83
N LEU A 87 13.04 2.98 -10.02
CA LEU A 87 13.48 2.51 -11.33
C LEU A 87 12.24 2.65 -12.21
N SER A 88 12.08 3.83 -12.79
CA SER A 88 11.26 4.02 -13.98
C SER A 88 11.83 3.07 -15.00
N SER A 89 11.11 2.00 -15.29
CA SER A 89 11.38 1.04 -16.37
C SER A 89 11.19 1.70 -17.74
N SER A 90 11.89 2.80 -17.99
CA SER A 90 11.87 3.55 -19.25
C SER A 90 13.24 3.65 -19.93
N LYS A 91 14.24 2.88 -19.47
CA LYS A 91 15.55 2.79 -20.15
C LYS A 91 16.12 1.38 -20.16
N LEU A 92 15.48 0.47 -20.91
CA LEU A 92 16.11 -0.75 -21.41
C LEU A 92 15.61 -1.10 -22.82
N TYR A 93 15.51 -0.09 -23.68
CA TYR A 93 15.57 -0.27 -25.13
C TYR A 93 16.54 0.76 -25.71
N LYS A 94 17.81 0.36 -25.81
CA LYS A 94 18.74 0.69 -26.89
C LYS A 94 20.09 0.06 -26.58
N LYS A 95 20.29 -1.14 -27.10
CA LYS A 95 21.62 -1.63 -27.49
C LYS A 95 21.47 -2.17 -28.91
N LEU A 96 21.55 -1.26 -29.87
CA LEU A 96 22.12 -1.53 -31.20
C LEU A 96 23.47 -0.84 -31.19
#